data_AF-A0A1G9DQ53-F1
#
_entry.id   AF-A0A1G9DQ53-F1
#
_cell.length_a   1.000
_cell.length_b   1.000
_cell.length_c   1.000
_cell.angle_alpha   90.00
_cell.angle_beta   90.00
_cell.angle_gamma   90.00
#
_symmetry.space_group_name_H-M   'P 1'
#
loop_
_entity.id
_entity.type
_entity.pdbx_description
1 polymer ?
#
loop_
_entity_poly.entity_id
_entity_poly.type
_entity_poly.pdbx_seq_one_letter_code
_entity_poly.pdbx_strand_id
1 'polypeptide(L)'
;MRCSDSEGLPRADSKVKALEALLDVPAETILSLVVFSGSAVFKTRMPGNVTAGGGYVCYIESFREPVLNDFQVQEAMERIETGRLAPNRETHCQHVEQLKARFEPSAKRTCPECESDMVLHTVKRGANAGNRFWGCSAYPKCRQVEVDGCYINAKKLPS
;
A
#
# COMPACT_ATOMS: atom_id res chain seq x y z
N MET A 1 -10.25 -4.27 10.39
CA MET A 1 -9.03 -4.70 9.66
C MET A 1 -8.09 -5.42 10.62
N ARG A 2 -7.82 -6.72 10.38
CA ARG A 2 -6.76 -7.46 11.08
C ARG A 2 -5.55 -7.48 10.16
N CYS A 3 -4.49 -6.78 10.52
CA CYS A 3 -3.16 -7.04 9.95
C CYS A 3 -2.47 -7.97 10.94
N SER A 4 -2.30 -9.23 10.56
CA SER A 4 -1.48 -10.17 11.33
C SER A 4 -0.03 -9.96 10.95
N ASP A 5 0.81 -9.83 11.96
CA ASP A 5 2.27 -9.77 11.87
C ASP A 5 2.86 -10.94 11.08
N SER A 6 3.86 -10.63 10.28
CA SER A 6 4.90 -11.56 9.86
C SER A 6 6.18 -10.75 9.76
N GLU A 7 7.08 -10.97 10.74
CA GLU A 7 8.47 -10.55 10.69
C GLU A 7 9.09 -11.09 9.40
N GLY A 8 9.48 -10.15 8.55
CA GLY A 8 10.12 -10.39 7.27
C GLY A 8 10.55 -9.03 6.75
N LEU A 9 11.84 -8.92 6.43
CA LEU A 9 12.51 -7.86 5.69
C LEU A 9 11.56 -6.81 5.08
N PRO A 10 11.73 -5.49 5.35
CA PRO A 10 10.76 -4.46 4.97
C PRO A 10 10.44 -4.60 3.49
N ARG A 11 9.23 -5.11 3.22
CA ARG A 11 8.70 -5.28 1.88
C ARG A 11 8.62 -3.87 1.33
N ALA A 12 9.55 -3.48 0.46
CA ALA A 12 9.66 -2.13 -0.07
C ALA A 12 8.26 -1.61 -0.44
N ASP A 13 7.77 -0.66 0.37
CA ASP A 13 6.43 -0.11 0.25
C ASP A 13 6.25 0.40 -1.18
N SER A 14 5.08 0.21 -1.77
CA SER A 14 4.82 0.71 -3.14
C SER A 14 5.12 2.20 -3.30
N LYS A 15 4.98 2.96 -2.22
CA LYS A 15 5.35 4.38 -2.12
C LYS A 15 6.85 4.61 -2.17
N VAL A 16 7.63 3.81 -1.43
CA VAL A 16 9.10 3.89 -1.41
C VAL A 16 9.66 3.54 -2.78
N LYS A 17 9.13 2.50 -3.44
CA LYS A 17 9.52 2.14 -4.81
C LYS A 17 9.18 3.22 -5.84
N ALA A 18 8.03 3.87 -5.69
CA ALA A 18 7.65 4.97 -6.57
C ALA A 18 8.60 6.17 -6.42
N LEU A 19 9.03 6.46 -5.19
CA LEU A 19 9.98 7.53 -4.90
C LEU A 19 11.41 7.18 -5.34
N GLU A 20 11.86 5.94 -5.14
CA GLU A 20 13.13 5.44 -5.67
C GLU A 20 13.21 5.61 -7.19
N ALA A 21 12.16 5.20 -7.92
CA ALA A 21 12.11 5.35 -9.36
C ALA A 21 12.06 6.82 -9.85
N LEU A 22 11.47 7.72 -9.06
CA LEU A 22 11.35 9.13 -9.42
C LEU A 22 12.62 9.92 -9.08
N LEU A 23 13.21 9.65 -7.93
CA LEU A 23 14.32 10.41 -7.37
C LEU A 23 15.69 9.83 -7.72
N ASP A 24 15.75 8.61 -8.27
CA ASP A 24 17.00 7.89 -8.57
C ASP A 24 17.91 7.78 -7.34
N VAL A 25 17.29 7.58 -6.17
CA VAL A 25 17.98 7.42 -4.88
C VAL A 25 17.75 6.00 -4.36
N PRO A 26 18.73 5.38 -3.70
CA PRO A 26 18.56 4.04 -3.18
C PRO A 26 17.49 4.01 -2.08
N ALA A 27 16.65 2.97 -2.06
CA ALA A 27 15.53 2.85 -1.13
C ALA A 27 15.92 2.98 0.36
N GLU A 28 17.18 2.70 0.70
CA GLU A 28 17.74 2.85 2.07
C GLU A 28 17.73 4.29 2.58
N THR A 29 17.68 5.26 1.67
CA THR A 29 17.66 6.70 2.00
C THR A 29 16.25 7.22 2.27
N ILE A 30 15.23 6.44 1.93
CA ILE A 30 13.82 6.83 2.05
C ILE A 30 13.24 6.22 3.32
N LEU A 31 13.05 7.06 4.35
CA LEU A 31 12.44 6.65 5.61
C LEU A 31 10.91 6.81 5.55
N SER A 32 10.19 5.69 5.62
CA SER A 32 8.72 5.68 5.66
C SER A 32 8.20 6.05 7.05
N LEU A 33 7.58 7.23 7.17
CA LEU A 33 6.94 7.74 8.39
C LEU A 33 5.42 7.73 8.21
N VAL A 34 4.71 7.07 9.12
CA VAL A 34 3.24 7.03 9.14
C VAL A 34 2.72 7.81 10.34
N VAL A 35 1.87 8.81 10.09
CA VAL A 35 1.27 9.65 11.15
C VAL A 35 -0.23 9.46 11.15
N PHE A 36 -0.77 9.02 12.29
CA PHE A 36 -2.22 8.94 12.49
C PHE A 36 -2.75 10.28 13.01
N SER A 37 -3.60 10.92 12.21
CA SER A 37 -4.38 12.09 12.62
C SER A 37 -5.71 11.62 13.25
N GLY A 38 -5.90 11.88 14.55
CA GLY A 38 -7.13 11.56 15.29
C GLY A 38 -6.92 10.69 16.54
N SER A 39 -8.04 10.27 17.17
CA SER A 39 -8.08 9.44 18.39
C SER A 39 -7.89 7.95 18.11
N ALA A 40 -6.95 7.59 17.24
CA ALA A 40 -6.61 6.20 16.98
C ALA A 40 -5.92 5.60 18.22
N VAL A 41 -6.52 4.56 18.81
CA VAL A 41 -5.91 3.81 19.91
C VAL A 41 -5.23 2.57 19.33
N PHE A 42 -3.91 2.52 19.42
CA PHE A 42 -3.13 1.39 18.93
C PHE A 42 -3.29 0.19 19.85
N LYS A 43 -3.57 -0.96 19.24
CA LYS A 43 -3.77 -2.23 19.96
C LYS A 43 -2.45 -2.93 20.30
N THR A 44 -1.33 -2.45 19.75
CA THR A 44 0.02 -3.00 19.89
C THR A 44 1.03 -1.86 20.05
N ARG A 45 2.24 -2.18 20.57
CA ARG A 45 3.36 -1.25 20.54
C ARG A 45 3.76 -1.04 19.08
N MET A 46 3.71 0.20 18.63
CA MET A 46 4.12 0.53 17.28
C MET A 46 5.61 0.83 17.21
N PRO A 47 6.25 0.49 16.08
CA PRO A 47 7.64 0.89 15.84
C PRO A 47 7.74 2.41 15.74
N GLY A 48 8.94 2.96 16.03
CA GLY A 48 9.14 4.42 16.15
C GLY A 48 8.77 5.25 14.92
N ASN A 49 8.73 4.62 13.74
CA ASN A 49 8.33 5.24 12.47
C ASN A 49 6.82 5.33 12.27
N VAL A 50 6.03 4.88 13.23
CA VAL A 50 4.56 5.02 13.22
C VAL A 50 4.16 5.80 14.47
N THR A 51 3.64 7.00 14.27
CA THR A 51 3.37 7.97 15.35
C THR A 51 1.94 8.49 15.29
N ALA A 52 1.47 9.09 16.38
CA ALA A 52 0.20 9.80 16.45
C ALA A 52 0.40 11.21 17.01
N GLY A 53 -0.43 12.15 16.57
CA GLY A 53 -0.31 13.56 16.97
C GLY A 53 1.06 14.14 16.59
N GLY A 54 1.71 14.89 17.49
CA GLY A 54 3.00 15.54 17.26
C GLY A 54 4.24 14.64 17.38
N GLY A 55 4.08 13.33 17.65
CA GLY A 55 5.21 12.42 17.89
C GLY A 55 6.16 12.24 16.69
N TYR A 56 5.74 12.63 15.48
CA TYR A 56 6.57 12.58 14.30
C TYR A 56 7.75 13.57 14.33
N VAL A 57 7.63 14.69 15.08
CA VAL A 57 8.70 15.70 15.16
C VAL A 57 9.95 15.10 15.80
N CYS A 58 9.80 14.47 16.96
CA CYS A 58 10.91 13.79 17.64
C CYS A 58 11.54 12.68 16.78
N TYR A 59 10.74 12.00 15.95
CA TYR A 59 11.24 10.98 15.04
C TYR A 59 12.10 11.62 13.92
N ILE A 60 11.62 12.68 13.27
CA ILE A 60 12.38 13.38 12.23
C ILE A 60 13.67 13.97 12.80
N GLU A 61 13.62 14.61 13.98
CA GLU A 61 14.77 15.22 14.65
C GLU A 61 15.81 14.20 15.17
N SER A 62 15.43 12.92 15.27
CA SER A 62 16.36 11.86 15.67
C SER A 62 17.41 11.55 14.59
N PHE A 63 17.14 11.87 13.33
CA PHE A 63 18.07 11.69 12.22
C PHE A 63 18.97 12.92 12.09
N ARG A 64 20.27 12.73 12.27
CA ARG A 64 21.28 13.82 12.23
C ARG A 64 22.33 13.65 11.16
N GLU A 65 22.38 12.49 10.52
CA GLU A 65 23.34 12.21 9.45
C GLU A 65 22.77 12.73 8.12
N PRO A 66 23.51 13.58 7.39
CA PRO A 66 23.08 14.05 6.09
C PRO A 66 23.14 12.89 5.09
N VAL A 67 21.97 12.48 4.61
CA VAL A 67 21.83 11.38 3.64
C VAL A 67 21.85 11.89 2.20
N LEU A 68 21.37 13.12 1.97
CA LEU A 68 21.37 13.80 0.67
C LEU A 68 22.13 15.12 0.79
N ASN A 69 22.91 15.46 -0.24
CA ASN A 69 23.58 16.76 -0.32
C ASN A 69 22.63 17.84 -0.88
N ASP A 70 23.00 19.12 -0.74
CA ASP A 70 22.16 20.24 -1.17
C ASP A 70 21.80 20.19 -2.66
N PHE A 71 22.72 19.73 -3.51
CA PHE A 71 22.48 19.58 -4.95
C PHE A 71 21.44 18.49 -5.24
N GLN A 72 21.55 17.33 -4.59
CA GLN A 72 20.61 16.23 -4.68
C GLN A 72 19.23 16.62 -4.15
N VAL A 73 19.16 17.47 -3.12
CA VAL A 73 17.89 18.01 -2.62
C VAL A 73 17.24 18.93 -3.66
N GLN A 74 18.01 19.83 -4.29
CA GLN A 74 17.48 20.68 -5.35
C GLN A 74 16.98 19.87 -6.56
N GLU A 75 17.76 18.88 -6.99
CA GLU A 75 17.37 17.97 -8.07
C GLU A 75 16.11 17.16 -7.72
N ALA A 76 16.03 16.65 -6.48
CA ALA A 76 14.84 15.94 -6.01
C ALA A 76 13.60 16.83 -5.98
N MET A 77 13.73 18.10 -5.55
CA MET A 77 12.63 19.06 -5.57
C MET A 77 12.15 19.32 -6.99
N GLU A 78 13.06 19.57 -7.93
CA GLU A 78 12.71 19.80 -9.34
C GLU A 78 12.03 18.58 -9.96
N ARG A 79 12.54 17.36 -9.71
CA ARG A 79 11.92 16.11 -10.18
C ARG A 79 10.53 15.87 -9.60
N ILE A 80 10.31 16.21 -8.32
CA ILE A 80 8.99 16.09 -7.69
C ILE A 80 8.03 17.12 -8.29
N GLU A 81 8.47 18.36 -8.49
CA GLU A 81 7.63 19.41 -9.05
C GLU A 81 7.25 19.15 -10.50
N THR A 82 8.21 18.70 -11.31
CA THR A 82 8.00 18.36 -12.73
C THR A 82 7.24 17.04 -12.92
N GLY A 83 7.47 16.05 -12.05
CA GLY A 83 6.76 14.77 -12.08
C GLY A 83 5.33 14.82 -11.52
N ARG A 84 4.98 15.90 -10.80
CA ARG A 84 3.65 16.07 -10.22
C ARG A 84 2.64 16.41 -11.31
N LEU A 85 1.61 15.57 -11.45
CA LEU A 85 0.43 15.91 -12.23
C LEU A 85 -0.22 17.19 -11.69
N ALA A 86 -0.60 18.09 -12.61
CA ALA A 86 -1.22 19.36 -12.26
C ALA A 86 -2.41 19.12 -11.29
N PRO A 87 -2.48 19.77 -10.13
CA PRO A 87 -3.53 19.53 -9.15
C PRO A 87 -4.84 20.21 -9.59
N ASN A 88 -5.44 19.70 -10.65
CA ASN A 88 -6.64 20.23 -11.26
C ASN A 88 -7.74 19.16 -11.29
N ARG A 89 -8.94 19.57 -11.68
CA ARG A 89 -10.11 18.67 -11.72
C ARG A 89 -9.90 17.51 -12.70
N GLU A 90 -9.21 17.75 -13.80
CA GLU A 90 -8.99 16.75 -14.86
C GLU A 90 -8.09 15.61 -14.37
N THR A 91 -6.97 15.91 -13.74
CA THR A 91 -6.08 14.89 -13.17
C THR A 91 -6.76 14.12 -12.04
N HIS A 92 -7.61 14.79 -11.24
CA HIS A 92 -8.45 14.12 -10.25
C HIS A 92 -9.46 13.16 -10.90
N CYS A 93 -10.17 13.59 -11.96
CA CYS A 93 -11.08 12.73 -12.71
C CYS A 93 -10.36 11.51 -13.28
N GLN A 94 -9.22 11.72 -13.94
CA GLN A 94 -8.40 10.64 -14.51
C GLN A 94 -7.91 9.66 -13.43
N HIS A 95 -7.47 10.17 -12.27
CA HIS A 95 -7.07 9.33 -11.14
C HIS A 95 -8.22 8.43 -10.66
N VAL A 96 -9.42 8.99 -10.46
CA VAL A 96 -10.60 8.22 -10.03
C VAL A 96 -11.01 7.20 -11.08
N GLU A 97 -10.93 7.54 -12.37
CA GLU A 97 -11.21 6.60 -13.47
C GLU A 97 -10.23 5.43 -13.51
N GLN A 98 -8.93 5.69 -13.34
CA GLN A 98 -7.91 4.64 -13.25
C GLN A 98 -8.14 3.71 -12.05
N LEU A 99 -8.51 4.27 -10.89
CA LEU A 99 -8.88 3.47 -9.74
C LEU A 99 -10.09 2.59 -10.03
N LYS A 100 -11.17 3.15 -10.60
CA LYS A 100 -12.35 2.38 -10.99
C LYS A 100 -11.98 1.24 -11.93
N ALA A 101 -11.27 1.53 -13.02
CA ALA A 101 -10.82 0.53 -13.99
C ALA A 101 -10.03 -0.61 -13.35
N ARG A 102 -9.15 -0.31 -12.37
CA ARG A 102 -8.40 -1.32 -11.63
C ARG A 102 -9.30 -2.20 -10.74
N PHE A 103 -10.36 -1.62 -10.18
CA PHE A 103 -11.30 -2.33 -9.30
C PHE A 103 -12.53 -2.88 -10.03
N GLU A 104 -12.60 -2.75 -11.36
CA GLU A 104 -13.69 -3.30 -12.16
C GLU A 104 -13.76 -4.84 -12.02
N PRO A 105 -14.97 -5.43 -11.88
CA PRO A 105 -15.18 -6.87 -11.84
C PRO A 105 -14.71 -7.63 -13.08
N SER A 106 -14.55 -6.94 -14.21
CA SER A 106 -14.09 -7.51 -15.48
C SER A 106 -12.58 -7.44 -15.66
N ALA A 107 -11.85 -6.77 -14.75
CA ALA A 107 -10.41 -6.64 -14.83
C ALA A 107 -9.76 -8.03 -14.67
N LYS A 108 -8.93 -8.41 -15.65
CA LYS A 108 -8.12 -9.63 -15.56
C LYS A 108 -7.13 -9.50 -14.40
N ARG A 109 -7.04 -10.54 -13.58
CA ARG A 109 -6.20 -10.61 -12.40
C ARG A 109 -5.47 -11.94 -12.36
N THR A 110 -4.18 -11.89 -12.08
CA THR A 110 -3.33 -13.06 -11.93
C THR A 110 -2.95 -13.25 -10.47
N CYS A 111 -2.93 -14.50 -10.02
CA CYS A 111 -2.57 -14.85 -8.67
C CYS A 111 -1.07 -14.61 -8.44
N PRO A 112 -0.66 -13.86 -7.41
CA PRO A 112 0.76 -13.58 -7.15
C PRO A 112 1.56 -14.80 -6.65
N GLU A 113 0.87 -15.90 -6.30
CA GLU A 113 1.50 -17.10 -5.72
C GLU A 113 1.72 -18.22 -6.75
N CYS A 114 0.86 -18.31 -7.77
CA CYS A 114 0.89 -19.40 -8.75
C CYS A 114 0.58 -18.96 -10.19
N GLU A 115 0.48 -17.65 -10.42
CA GLU A 115 0.27 -17.01 -11.73
C GLU A 115 -1.03 -17.38 -12.46
N SER A 116 -1.85 -18.26 -11.88
CA SER A 116 -3.16 -18.64 -12.43
C SER A 116 -4.17 -17.49 -12.33
N ASP A 117 -5.19 -17.51 -13.19
CA ASP A 117 -6.25 -16.49 -13.20
C ASP A 117 -7.00 -16.43 -11.86
N MET A 118 -7.48 -15.24 -11.48
CA MET A 118 -8.37 -15.05 -10.34
C MET A 118 -9.83 -14.86 -10.79
N VAL A 119 -10.76 -15.40 -10.00
CA VAL A 119 -12.19 -15.42 -10.29
C VAL A 119 -12.95 -14.68 -9.20
N LEU A 120 -13.88 -13.81 -9.59
CA LEU A 120 -14.72 -13.08 -8.65
C LEU A 120 -15.83 -13.97 -8.09
N HIS A 121 -15.87 -14.12 -6.78
CA HIS A 121 -16.89 -14.84 -6.04
C HIS A 121 -17.69 -13.90 -5.16
N THR A 122 -18.99 -14.18 -5.03
CA THR A 122 -19.88 -13.49 -4.09
C THR A 122 -20.26 -14.42 -2.96
N VAL A 123 -20.07 -13.99 -1.72
CA VAL A 123 -20.48 -14.74 -0.53
C VAL A 123 -22.01 -14.81 -0.49
N LYS A 124 -22.56 -16.02 -0.47
CA LYS A 124 -24.02 -16.25 -0.53
C LYS A 124 -24.69 -16.34 0.84
N ARG A 125 -23.93 -16.55 1.91
CA ARG A 125 -24.44 -16.89 3.26
C ARG A 125 -23.55 -16.29 4.34
N GLY A 126 -24.09 -16.10 5.54
CA GLY A 126 -23.35 -15.60 6.71
C GLY A 126 -23.40 -14.08 6.87
N ALA A 127 -22.66 -13.56 7.86
CA ALA A 127 -22.63 -12.13 8.19
C ALA A 127 -22.04 -11.28 7.05
N ASN A 128 -21.29 -11.91 6.16
CA ASN A 128 -20.62 -11.29 5.02
C ASN A 128 -21.36 -11.54 3.69
N ALA A 129 -22.61 -12.00 3.72
CA ALA A 129 -23.41 -12.24 2.52
C ALA A 129 -23.51 -10.97 1.66
N GLY A 130 -23.28 -11.11 0.35
CA GLY A 130 -23.22 -10.00 -0.61
C GLY A 130 -21.80 -9.45 -0.85
N ASN A 131 -20.84 -9.71 0.04
CA ASN A 131 -19.46 -9.30 -0.19
C ASN A 131 -18.82 -10.12 -1.32
N ARG A 132 -17.94 -9.46 -2.07
CA ARG A 132 -17.22 -10.05 -3.20
C ARG A 132 -15.75 -10.23 -2.87
N PHE A 133 -15.14 -11.30 -3.36
CA PHE A 133 -13.72 -11.58 -3.23
C PHE A 133 -13.18 -12.28 -4.48
N TRP A 134 -11.90 -12.11 -4.77
CA TRP A 134 -11.25 -12.79 -5.87
C TRP A 134 -10.55 -14.06 -5.36
N GLY A 135 -10.96 -15.23 -5.83
CA GLY A 135 -10.32 -16.51 -5.51
C GLY A 135 -9.42 -16.99 -6.63
N CYS A 136 -8.29 -17.63 -6.30
CA CYS A 136 -7.45 -18.27 -7.30
C CYS A 136 -8.18 -19.44 -8.00
N SER A 137 -8.12 -19.50 -9.33
CA SER A 137 -8.69 -20.59 -10.13
C SER A 137 -8.04 -21.96 -9.88
N ALA A 138 -6.79 -21.98 -9.40
CA ALA A 138 -6.06 -23.20 -9.06
C ALA A 138 -6.44 -23.79 -7.68
N TYR A 139 -7.48 -23.27 -7.02
CA TYR A 139 -8.03 -23.87 -5.80
C TYR A 139 -8.45 -25.33 -6.05
N PRO A 140 -8.16 -26.30 -5.16
CA PRO A 140 -7.67 -26.16 -3.78
C PRO A 140 -6.14 -26.10 -3.61
N LYS A 141 -5.37 -26.18 -4.69
CA LYS A 141 -3.89 -26.23 -4.66
C LYS A 141 -3.30 -24.88 -4.26
N CYS A 142 -3.84 -23.79 -4.80
CA CYS A 142 -3.55 -22.43 -4.36
C CYS A 142 -4.75 -21.88 -3.56
N ARG A 143 -4.48 -21.34 -2.38
CA ARG A 143 -5.52 -20.80 -1.47
C ARG A 143 -5.45 -19.28 -1.37
N GLN A 144 -4.84 -18.61 -2.34
CA GLN A 144 -4.75 -17.17 -2.34
C GLN A 144 -6.09 -16.53 -2.68
N VAL A 145 -6.47 -15.51 -1.92
CA VAL A 145 -7.71 -14.74 -2.10
C VAL A 145 -7.38 -13.25 -1.99
N GLU A 146 -7.96 -12.42 -2.86
CA GLU A 146 -7.87 -10.97 -2.75
C GLU A 146 -9.21 -10.38 -2.29
N VAL A 147 -9.17 -9.56 -1.24
CA VAL A 147 -10.31 -8.78 -0.74
C VAL A 147 -9.85 -7.33 -0.64
N ASP A 148 -10.53 -6.42 -1.33
CA ASP A 148 -10.25 -4.97 -1.31
C ASP A 148 -8.77 -4.61 -1.53
N GLY A 149 -8.07 -5.31 -2.44
CA GLY A 149 -6.66 -5.09 -2.72
C GLY A 149 -5.67 -5.76 -1.76
N CYS A 150 -6.16 -6.53 -0.77
CA CYS A 150 -5.34 -7.27 0.17
C CYS A 150 -5.40 -8.78 -0.11
N TYR A 151 -4.24 -9.41 -0.24
CA TYR A 151 -4.11 -10.85 -0.44
C TYR A 151 -4.09 -11.60 0.91
N ILE A 152 -5.02 -12.53 1.09
CA ILE A 152 -5.16 -13.37 2.28
C ILE A 152 -5.35 -14.84 1.89
N ASN A 153 -4.98 -15.74 2.80
CA ASN A 153 -5.26 -17.15 2.63
C ASN A 153 -6.78 -17.44 2.79
N ALA A 154 -7.36 -18.27 1.93
CA ALA A 154 -8.77 -18.64 1.92
C ALA A 154 -9.28 -19.18 3.27
N LYS A 155 -8.42 -19.77 4.11
CA LYS A 155 -8.80 -20.20 5.48
C LYS A 155 -9.11 -19.04 6.43
N LYS A 156 -8.66 -17.82 6.10
CA LYS A 156 -8.88 -16.60 6.90
C LYS A 156 -10.08 -15.79 6.43
N LEU A 157 -10.85 -16.26 5.44
CA LEU A 157 -12.06 -15.58 5.00
C LEU A 157 -13.11 -15.59 6.14
N PRO A 158 -13.66 -14.43 6.53
CA PRO A 158 -14.73 -14.40 7.51
C PRO A 158 -15.98 -15.05 6.89
N SER A 159 -16.54 -16.04 7.61
CA SER A 159 -17.76 -16.76 7.20
C SER A 159 -19.02 -15.92 7.33
#